data_AF-A0A9D1USZ2-F1
#
_entry.id   AF-A0A9D1USZ2-F1
#
_cell.length_a   1.000
_cell.length_b   1.000
_cell.length_c   1.000
_cell.angle_alpha   90.00
_cell.angle_beta   90.00
_cell.angle_gamma   90.00
#
_symmetry.space_group_name_H-M   'P 1'
#
loop_
_entity.id
_entity.type
_entity.pdbx_description
1 polymer ?
#
loop_
_entity_poly.entity_id
_entity_poly.type
_entity_poly.pdbx_seq_one_letter_code
_entity_poly.pdbx_strand_id
1 'polypeptide(L)'
;MSDVYVLSAFLAAVIALVLFIAKFKVHPVATLFIVVVALGLALGMGGGSTIELITEGFGDTLASVGLLVIFGCVLGKLLELSGAALKIAESALKLFSEKKVPWAIALASSLIGIPLIADSAVIMLIPVVSMVAAQ
;
A
#
# COMPACT_ATOMS: atom_id res chain seq x y z
N MET A 1 15.29 31.81 7.38
CA MET A 1 13.99 31.98 6.70
C MET A 1 12.93 32.16 7.76
N SER A 2 11.84 32.90 7.49
CA SER A 2 10.73 32.97 8.47
C SER A 2 10.11 31.59 8.62
N ASP A 3 9.84 31.14 9.85
CA ASP A 3 9.20 29.84 10.11
C ASP A 3 7.85 29.71 9.39
N VAL A 4 7.14 30.83 9.25
CA VAL A 4 5.89 30.93 8.49
C VAL A 4 6.08 30.55 7.03
N TYR A 5 7.20 30.95 6.41
CA TYR A 5 7.50 30.60 5.02
C TYR A 5 7.69 29.09 4.87
N VAL A 6 8.51 28.48 5.73
CA VAL A 6 8.78 27.03 5.69
C VAL A 6 7.49 26.23 5.86
N LEU A 7 6.67 26.63 6.83
CA LEU A 7 5.40 25.96 7.13
C LEU A 7 4.39 26.10 5.99
N SER A 8 4.33 27.28 5.37
CA SER A 8 3.48 27.52 4.20
C SER A 8 3.92 26.74 2.95
N ALA A 9 5.23 26.65 2.70
CA ALA A 9 5.79 25.89 1.58
C ALA A 9 5.57 24.39 1.75
N PHE A 10 5.74 23.88 2.98
CA PHE A 10 5.44 22.49 3.31
C PHE A 10 3.96 22.17 3.11
N LEU A 11 3.05 23.02 3.60
CA LEU A 11 1.62 22.83 3.40
C LEU A 11 1.23 22.84 1.93
N ALA A 12 1.81 23.75 1.14
CA ALA A 12 1.62 23.80 -0.30
C ALA A 12 2.12 22.52 -0.99
N ALA A 13 3.25 21.96 -0.57
CA ALA A 13 3.78 20.70 -1.10
C ALA A 13 2.84 19.52 -0.80
N VAL A 14 2.30 19.41 0.42
CA VAL A 14 1.32 18.37 0.77
C VAL A 14 0.06 18.49 -0.10
N ILE A 15 -0.47 19.71 -0.26
CA ILE A 15 -1.64 19.96 -1.11
C ILE A 15 -1.34 19.59 -2.56
N ALA A 16 -0.18 19.96 -3.09
CA ALA A 16 0.25 19.62 -4.44
C ALA A 16 0.35 18.10 -4.62
N LEU A 17 0.95 17.38 -3.67
CA LEU A 17 1.05 15.92 -3.69
C LEU A 17 -0.33 15.27 -3.75
N VAL A 18 -1.26 15.68 -2.88
CA VAL A 18 -2.64 15.16 -2.88
C VAL A 18 -3.35 15.46 -4.19
N LEU A 19 -3.22 16.67 -4.73
CA LEU A 19 -3.84 17.05 -6.00
C LEU A 19 -3.27 16.26 -7.19
N PHE A 20 -1.97 16.05 -7.25
CA PHE A 20 -1.34 15.28 -8.33
C PHE A 20 -1.80 13.81 -8.31
N ILE A 21 -1.92 13.21 -7.14
CA ILE A 21 -2.39 11.82 -7.02
C ILE A 21 -3.90 11.73 -7.27
N ALA A 22 -4.72 12.54 -6.58
CA ALA A 22 -6.17 12.39 -6.60
C ALA A 22 -6.83 12.94 -7.88
N LYS A 23 -6.36 14.10 -8.36
CA LYS A 23 -6.97 14.79 -9.51
C LYS A 23 -6.27 14.50 -10.82
N PHE A 24 -4.93 14.56 -10.83
CA PHE A 24 -4.14 14.34 -12.04
C PHE A 24 -3.78 12.88 -12.28
N LYS A 25 -4.09 11.98 -11.33
CA LYS A 25 -3.85 10.53 -11.42
C LYS A 25 -2.41 10.17 -11.76
N VAL A 26 -1.45 10.99 -11.31
CA VAL A 26 -0.03 10.71 -11.49
C VAL A 26 0.38 9.61 -10.52
N HIS A 27 1.29 8.73 -10.93
CA HIS A 27 1.77 7.64 -10.09
C HIS A 27 2.33 8.19 -8.76
N PRO A 28 1.95 7.63 -7.58
CA PRO A 28 2.33 8.17 -6.27
C PRO A 28 3.84 8.34 -6.09
N VAL A 29 4.62 7.34 -6.52
CA VAL A 29 6.09 7.36 -6.42
C VAL A 29 6.68 8.54 -7.21
N ALA A 30 6.26 8.74 -8.46
CA ALA A 30 6.76 9.85 -9.28
C ALA A 30 6.36 11.20 -8.70
N THR A 31 5.12 11.31 -8.21
CA THR A 31 4.61 12.52 -7.55
C THR A 31 5.43 12.88 -6.32
N LEU A 32 5.75 11.89 -5.48
CA LEU A 32 6.56 12.10 -4.28
C LEU A 32 7.92 12.71 -4.64
N PHE A 33 8.64 12.13 -5.60
CA PHE A 33 9.95 12.66 -6.01
C PHE A 33 9.86 14.09 -6.56
N ILE A 34 8.91 14.36 -7.45
CA ILE A 34 8.75 15.70 -8.06
C ILE A 34 8.44 16.75 -6.99
N VAL A 35 7.51 16.46 -6.08
CA VAL A 35 7.08 17.42 -5.05
C VAL A 35 8.19 17.67 -4.03
N VAL A 36 8.91 16.64 -3.60
CA VAL A 36 9.97 16.81 -2.60
C VAL A 36 11.20 17.53 -3.19
N VAL A 37 11.55 17.25 -4.45
CA VAL A 37 12.58 18.02 -5.16
C VAL A 37 12.16 19.48 -5.30
N ALA A 38 10.91 19.75 -5.72
CA ALA A 38 10.39 21.12 -5.81
C ALA A 38 10.40 21.84 -4.45
N LEU A 39 10.05 21.14 -3.37
CA LEU A 39 10.08 21.68 -2.02
C LEU A 39 11.50 22.01 -1.55
N GLY A 40 12.48 21.12 -1.74
CA GLY A 40 13.87 21.37 -1.34
C GLY A 40 14.49 22.55 -2.10
N LEU A 41 14.15 22.71 -3.38
CA LEU A 41 14.52 23.88 -4.17
C LEU A 41 13.82 25.16 -3.69
N ALA A 42 12.53 25.10 -3.36
CA ALA A 42 11.75 26.25 -2.86
C ALA A 42 12.23 26.74 -1.47
N LEU A 43 12.80 25.84 -0.67
CA LEU A 43 13.43 26.15 0.62
C LEU A 43 14.88 26.64 0.48
N GLY A 44 15.43 26.68 -0.74
CA GLY A 44 16.78 27.17 -1.00
C GLY A 44 17.88 26.25 -0.47
N MET A 45 17.59 24.96 -0.26
CA MET A 45 18.54 24.02 0.34
C MET A 45 19.71 23.72 -0.61
N GLY A 46 19.52 23.90 -1.92
CA GLY A 46 20.47 23.52 -2.97
C GLY A 46 20.13 22.16 -3.58
N GLY A 47 20.55 21.91 -4.82
CA GLY A 47 20.20 20.67 -5.54
C GLY A 47 20.83 19.42 -4.91
N GLY A 48 22.09 19.48 -4.50
CA GLY A 48 22.82 18.34 -3.94
C GLY A 48 22.27 17.90 -2.58
N SER A 49 22.14 18.84 -1.64
CA SER A 49 21.59 18.60 -0.30
C SER A 49 20.13 18.13 -0.34
N THR A 50 19.32 18.62 -1.28
CA THR A 50 17.95 18.14 -1.47
C THR A 50 17.92 16.66 -1.82
N ILE A 51 18.77 16.22 -2.75
CA ILE A 51 18.86 14.81 -3.15
C ILE A 51 19.39 13.96 -2.00
N GLU A 52 20.37 14.46 -1.25
CA GLU A 52 20.92 13.78 -0.08
C GLU A 52 19.85 13.52 0.98
N LEU A 53 19.07 14.55 1.34
CA LEU A 53 17.98 14.43 2.31
C LEU A 53 16.83 13.53 1.83
N ILE A 54 16.51 13.57 0.53
CA ILE A 54 15.54 12.64 -0.05
C ILE A 54 16.04 11.20 0.10
N THR A 55 17.31 10.97 -0.19
CA THR A 55 17.94 9.64 -0.15
C THR A 55 18.03 9.13 1.29
N GLU A 56 18.39 9.99 2.24
CA GLU A 56 18.44 9.68 3.66
C GLU A 56 17.05 9.35 4.21
N GLY A 57 16.06 10.24 4.02
CA GLY A 57 14.70 10.00 4.53
C GLY A 57 14.01 8.79 3.90
N PHE A 58 14.19 8.58 2.60
CA PHE A 58 13.70 7.38 1.93
C PHE A 58 14.46 6.12 2.38
N GLY A 59 15.78 6.23 2.55
CA GLY A 59 16.66 5.17 3.03
C GLY A 59 16.29 4.69 4.43
N ASP A 60 16.06 5.61 5.36
CA ASP A 60 15.62 5.29 6.73
C ASP A 60 14.26 4.60 6.77
N THR A 61 13.35 5.03 5.89
CA THR A 61 12.03 4.39 5.74
C THR A 61 12.19 2.96 5.16
N LEU A 62 13.05 2.78 4.17
CA LEU A 62 13.36 1.46 3.63
C LEU A 62 14.12 0.57 4.62
N ALA A 63 15.00 1.13 5.44
CA ALA A 63 15.72 0.38 6.47
C ALA A 63 14.74 -0.12 7.55
N SER A 64 13.76 0.71 7.94
CA SER A 64 12.79 0.35 8.97
C SER A 64 11.70 -0.62 8.48
N VAL A 65 11.19 -0.47 7.24
CA VAL A 65 10.02 -1.24 6.78
C VAL A 65 10.30 -2.06 5.51
N GLY A 66 11.36 -1.78 4.76
CA GLY A 66 11.61 -2.36 3.44
C GLY A 66 11.78 -3.87 3.45
N LEU A 67 12.52 -4.41 4.44
CA LEU A 67 12.69 -5.86 4.57
C LEU A 67 11.36 -6.58 4.86
N LEU A 68 10.52 -5.98 5.71
CA LEU A 68 9.18 -6.49 6.02
C LEU A 68 8.28 -6.49 4.78
N VAL A 69 8.32 -5.42 3.97
CA VAL A 69 7.57 -5.33 2.72
C VAL A 69 8.04 -6.39 1.72
N ILE A 70 9.35 -6.58 1.55
CA ILE A 70 9.91 -7.57 0.63
C ILE A 70 9.50 -8.99 1.04
N PHE A 71 9.70 -9.37 2.31
CA PHE A 71 9.28 -10.69 2.78
C PHE A 71 7.76 -10.87 2.72
N GLY A 72 6.98 -9.81 3.01
CA GLY A 72 5.53 -9.81 2.86
C GLY A 72 5.10 -10.11 1.43
N CYS A 73 5.68 -9.43 0.44
CA CYS A 73 5.42 -9.68 -0.98
C CYS A 73 5.81 -11.10 -1.41
N VAL A 74 6.97 -11.61 -0.96
CA VAL A 74 7.41 -12.99 -1.26
C VAL A 74 6.45 -14.00 -0.67
N LEU A 75 6.09 -13.86 0.62
CA LEU A 75 5.12 -14.73 1.29
C LEU A 75 3.75 -14.66 0.61
N GLY A 76 3.27 -13.47 0.29
CA GLY A 76 2.02 -13.25 -0.44
C GLY A 76 2.02 -13.97 -1.79
N LYS A 77 3.11 -13.86 -2.56
CA LYS A 77 3.22 -14.54 -3.85
C LYS A 77 3.34 -16.06 -3.72
N LEU A 78 4.02 -16.57 -2.69
CA LEU A 78 4.08 -18.01 -2.41
C LEU A 78 2.71 -18.57 -2.03
N LEU A 79 1.92 -17.84 -1.22
CA LEU A 79 0.54 -18.21 -0.91
C LEU A 79 -0.36 -18.17 -2.14
N GLU A 80 -0.13 -17.19 -3.03
CA GLU A 80 -0.84 -17.07 -4.30
C GLU A 80 -0.58 -18.29 -5.21
N LEU A 81 0.70 -18.60 -5.44
CA LEU A 81 1.13 -19.66 -6.36
C LEU A 81 0.87 -21.07 -5.84
N SER A 82 0.94 -21.27 -4.52
CA SER A 82 0.66 -22.58 -3.90
C SER A 82 -0.83 -22.92 -3.81
N GLY A 83 -1.72 -21.96 -4.04
CA GLY A 83 -3.15 -22.13 -3.79
C GLY A 83 -3.50 -22.24 -2.30
N ALA A 84 -2.54 -22.02 -1.39
CA ALA A 84 -2.77 -22.07 0.05
C ALA A 84 -3.81 -21.05 0.50
N ALA A 85 -3.82 -19.85 -0.09
CA ALA A 85 -4.82 -18.84 0.20
C ALA A 85 -6.25 -19.27 -0.22
N LEU A 86 -6.40 -20.00 -1.33
CA LEU A 86 -7.68 -20.61 -1.72
C LEU A 86 -8.11 -21.65 -0.68
N LYS A 87 -7.17 -22.48 -0.22
CA LYS A 87 -7.44 -23.52 0.79
C LYS A 87 -7.85 -22.94 2.14
N ILE A 88 -7.25 -21.82 2.55
CA ILE A 88 -7.60 -21.08 3.77
C ILE A 88 -9.05 -20.59 3.65
N ALA A 89 -9.44 -20.01 2.51
CA ALA A 89 -10.79 -19.52 2.30
C ALA A 89 -11.85 -20.63 2.32
N GLU A 90 -11.59 -21.76 1.65
CA GLU A 90 -12.46 -22.94 1.71
C GLU A 90 -12.58 -23.50 3.13
N SER A 91 -11.46 -23.54 3.87
CA SER A 91 -11.45 -24.11 5.23
C SER A 91 -12.21 -23.21 6.20
N ALA A 92 -12.07 -21.89 6.07
CA ALA A 92 -12.88 -20.93 6.82
C ALA A 92 -14.37 -21.13 6.55
N LEU A 93 -14.79 -21.32 5.30
CA LEU A 93 -16.19 -21.60 4.98
C LEU A 93 -16.72 -22.89 5.63
N LYS A 94 -15.90 -23.94 5.71
CA LYS A 94 -16.29 -25.19 6.40
C LYS A 94 -16.47 -25.04 7.91
N LEU A 95 -15.79 -24.07 8.52
CA LEU A 95 -15.87 -23.77 9.95
C LEU A 95 -17.13 -22.97 10.32
N PHE A 96 -17.76 -22.30 9.36
CA PHE A 96 -18.94 -21.47 9.59
C PHE A 96 -20.19 -22.14 9.02
N SER A 97 -21.27 -22.12 9.79
CA SER A 97 -22.58 -22.61 9.35
C SER A 97 -23.17 -21.70 8.25
N GLU A 98 -24.04 -22.22 7.37
CA GLU A 98 -24.62 -21.54 6.18
C GLU A 98 -25.17 -20.13 6.48
N LYS A 99 -25.70 -19.89 7.69
CA LYS A 99 -26.23 -18.57 8.10
C LYS A 99 -25.16 -17.51 8.37
N LYS A 100 -23.87 -17.86 8.48
CA LYS A 100 -22.75 -16.96 8.83
C LYS A 100 -21.68 -16.90 7.73
N VAL A 101 -22.05 -17.29 6.52
CA VAL A 101 -21.20 -17.24 5.33
C VAL A 101 -20.50 -15.88 5.11
N PRO A 102 -21.17 -14.71 5.24
CA PRO A 102 -20.50 -13.42 5.09
C PRO A 102 -19.38 -13.20 6.11
N TRP A 103 -19.56 -13.68 7.35
CA TRP A 103 -18.55 -13.61 8.40
C TRP A 103 -17.36 -14.54 8.13
N ALA A 104 -17.61 -15.69 7.52
CA ALA A 104 -16.56 -16.62 7.09
C ALA A 104 -15.67 -16.00 6.01
N ILE A 105 -16.29 -15.34 5.02
CA ILE A 105 -15.58 -14.62 3.95
C ILE A 105 -14.80 -13.43 4.53
N ALA A 106 -15.37 -12.69 5.48
CA ALA A 106 -14.68 -11.59 6.16
C ALA A 106 -13.44 -12.08 6.93
N LEU A 107 -13.54 -13.21 7.65
CA LEU A 107 -12.40 -13.81 8.34
C LEU A 107 -11.33 -14.34 7.39
N ALA A 108 -11.75 -15.04 6.32
CA ALA A 108 -10.84 -15.54 5.30
C ALA A 108 -10.08 -14.39 4.63
N SER A 109 -10.78 -13.38 4.16
CA SER A 109 -10.19 -12.19 3.53
C SER A 109 -9.31 -11.40 4.49
N SER A 110 -9.66 -11.31 5.78
CA SER A 110 -8.81 -10.67 6.78
C SER A 110 -7.49 -11.42 7.02
N LEU A 111 -7.50 -12.76 7.02
CA LEU A 111 -6.28 -13.56 7.18
C LEU A 111 -5.40 -13.51 5.93
N ILE A 112 -6.03 -13.61 4.76
CA ILE A 112 -5.37 -13.64 3.45
C ILE A 112 -4.84 -12.25 3.08
N GLY A 113 -5.54 -11.17 3.45
CA GLY A 113 -5.19 -9.79 3.12
C GLY A 113 -3.99 -9.21 3.87
N ILE A 114 -3.50 -9.86 4.93
CA ILE A 114 -2.28 -9.41 5.62
C ILE A 114 -1.04 -9.60 4.72
N PRO A 115 -0.79 -10.80 4.16
CA PRO A 115 0.35 -11.01 3.26
C PRO A 115 0.06 -10.75 1.78
N LEU A 116 -1.20 -10.87 1.32
CA LEU A 116 -1.54 -10.68 -0.10
C LEU A 116 -1.89 -9.23 -0.42
N ILE A 117 -1.35 -8.75 -1.53
CA ILE A 117 -1.73 -7.48 -2.12
C ILE A 117 -3.23 -7.54 -2.47
N ALA A 118 -3.95 -6.45 -2.20
CA ALA A 118 -5.40 -6.38 -2.32
C ALA A 118 -5.92 -6.88 -3.68
N ASP A 119 -5.24 -6.52 -4.77
CA ASP A 119 -5.65 -6.89 -6.13
C ASP A 119 -5.60 -8.41 -6.36
N SER A 120 -4.51 -9.07 -5.94
CA SER A 120 -4.37 -10.53 -6.04
C SER A 120 -5.36 -11.25 -5.13
N ALA A 121 -5.56 -10.75 -3.90
CA ALA A 121 -6.47 -11.36 -2.93
C ALA A 121 -7.92 -11.39 -3.46
N VAL A 122 -8.38 -10.30 -4.09
CA VAL A 122 -9.73 -10.23 -4.68
C VAL A 122 -9.88 -11.28 -5.79
N ILE A 123 -8.94 -11.35 -6.73
CA ILE A 123 -9.02 -12.31 -7.87
C ILE A 123 -9.11 -13.75 -7.36
N MET A 124 -8.35 -14.09 -6.32
CA MET A 124 -8.37 -15.44 -5.75
C MET A 124 -9.67 -15.75 -4.99
N LEU A 125 -10.30 -14.74 -4.37
CA LEU A 125 -11.55 -14.93 -3.62
C LEU A 125 -12.80 -14.99 -4.51
N ILE A 126 -12.76 -14.44 -5.73
CA ILE A 126 -13.87 -14.51 -6.70
C ILE A 126 -14.47 -15.93 -6.83
N PRO A 127 -13.70 -17.00 -7.10
CA PRO A 127 -14.25 -18.36 -7.22
C PRO A 127 -14.87 -18.88 -5.93
N VAL A 128 -14.31 -18.51 -4.77
CA VAL A 128 -14.83 -18.93 -3.46
C VAL A 128 -16.18 -18.28 -3.19
N VAL A 129 -16.29 -16.97 -3.46
CA VAL A 129 -17.53 -16.21 -3.30
C VAL A 129 -18.60 -16.68 -4.28
N SER A 130 -18.24 -16.99 -5.53
CA SER A 130 -19.20 -17.45 -6.54
C SER A 130 -19.76 -18.85 -6.23
N MET A 131 -18.94 -19.78 -5.74
CA MET A 131 -19.41 -21.10 -5.30
C MET A 131 -20.43 -21.01 -4.16
N VAL A 132 -20.20 -20.09 -3.24
CA VAL A 132 -21.07 -19.84 -2.10
C VAL A 132 -22.37 -19.15 -2.53
N ALA A 133 -22.29 -18.17 -3.44
CA ALA A 133 -23.47 -17.46 -3.93
C ALA A 133 -24.37 -18.32 -4.83
N ALA A 134 -23.83 -19.44 -5.36
CA ALA A 134 -24.57 -20.41 -6.15
C ALA A 134 -25.30 -21.47 -5.30
N GLN A 135 -25.08 -21.51 -3.99
CA GLN A 135 -25.82 -22.33 -3.02
C GLN A 135 -26.99 -21.54 -2.41
#